data_AF-A0A957G381-F1
#
_entry.id   AF-A0A957G381-F1
#
_cell.length_a   1.000
_cell.length_b   1.000
_cell.length_c   1.000
_cell.angle_alpha   90.00
_cell.angle_beta   90.00
_cell.angle_gamma   90.00
#
_symmetry.space_group_name_H-M   'P 1'
#
loop_
_entity.id
_entity.type
_entity.pdbx_description
1 polymer ?
#
loop_
_entity_poly.entity_id
_entity_poly.type
_entity_poly.pdbx_seq_one_letter_code
_entity_poly.pdbx_strand_id
1 'polypeptide(L)'
;LFSSDSFQGYNKGIPLMFYSPSQYLQSIHRIQELPVETMILGHRFAWSGQPQFVLRGQAHIQQYLRDCEHAATKVAAAIRQAADSCPGQSYHCILETTLQLLRDDPDYPANPRSEELAWGHGSLISSLREMGIPFRH
;
A
#
# COMPACT_ATOMS: atom_id res chain seq x y z
N LEU A 1 -11.12 0.14 -17.87
CA LEU A 1 -11.15 0.80 -16.56
C LEU A 1 -10.07 1.87 -16.50
N PHE A 2 -10.43 3.11 -16.16
CA PHE A 2 -9.45 4.13 -15.77
C PHE A 2 -9.40 4.17 -14.25
N SER A 3 -8.27 3.82 -13.63
CA SER A 3 -8.15 3.79 -12.17
C SER A 3 -7.36 4.96 -11.60
N SER A 4 -6.67 5.74 -12.44
CA SER A 4 -5.73 6.77 -11.99
C SER A 4 -4.80 6.19 -10.92
N ASP A 5 -4.74 6.77 -9.73
CA ASP A 5 -3.88 6.34 -8.63
C ASP A 5 -4.63 5.54 -7.56
N SER A 6 -5.80 4.98 -7.92
CA SER A 6 -6.60 4.16 -7.01
C SER A 6 -5.99 2.77 -6.77
N PHE A 7 -5.13 2.31 -7.67
CA PHE A 7 -4.33 1.09 -7.51
C PHE A 7 -2.91 1.45 -7.87
N GLN A 8 -2.08 1.57 -6.83
CA GLN A 8 -0.70 1.98 -6.96
C GLN A 8 0.17 0.74 -6.91
N GLY A 9 1.27 0.79 -7.65
CA GLY A 9 2.36 -0.15 -7.51
C GLY A 9 3.64 0.61 -7.25
N TYR A 10 4.74 -0.12 -7.12
CA TYR A 10 6.02 0.51 -6.91
C TYR A 10 6.49 1.25 -8.16
N ASN A 11 6.88 2.51 -7.97
CA ASN A 11 7.70 3.28 -8.90
C ASN A 11 8.46 4.34 -8.09
N LYS A 12 9.79 4.31 -8.13
CA LYS A 12 10.68 5.27 -7.43
C LYS A 12 10.49 5.37 -5.90
N GLY A 13 10.36 4.26 -5.17
CA GLY A 13 10.43 4.33 -3.69
C GLY A 13 9.11 4.64 -2.97
N ILE A 14 8.07 5.07 -3.69
CA ILE A 14 6.83 5.59 -3.08
C ILE A 14 6.03 4.43 -2.43
N PRO A 15 5.71 4.52 -1.12
CA PRO A 15 4.87 3.53 -0.46
C PRO A 15 3.43 3.59 -0.99
N LEU A 16 2.70 2.48 -0.90
CA LEU A 16 1.29 2.44 -1.21
C LEU A 16 0.52 3.50 -0.39
N MET A 17 -0.13 4.44 -1.06
CA MET A 17 -0.93 5.50 -0.42
C MET A 17 -2.41 5.19 -0.52
N PHE A 18 -3.11 5.18 0.62
CA PHE A 18 -4.56 5.09 0.69
C PHE A 18 -5.10 5.88 1.87
N TYR A 19 -6.31 6.42 1.72
CA TYR A 19 -7.00 7.11 2.80
C TYR A 19 -7.74 6.17 3.76
N SER A 20 -8.04 4.94 3.34
CA SER A 20 -8.63 3.91 4.19
C SER A 20 -8.20 2.53 3.68
N PRO A 21 -7.49 1.73 4.50
CA PRO A 21 -7.14 0.35 4.14
C PRO A 21 -8.35 -0.48 3.71
N SER A 22 -9.46 -0.46 4.46
CA SER A 22 -10.64 -1.27 4.12
C SER A 22 -11.30 -0.85 2.83
N GLN A 23 -11.46 0.45 2.57
CA GLN A 23 -12.04 0.94 1.32
C GLN A 23 -11.13 0.61 0.12
N TYR A 24 -9.81 0.66 0.31
CA TYR A 24 -8.84 0.26 -0.70
C TYR A 24 -8.99 -1.23 -1.05
N LEU A 25 -9.03 -2.11 -0.04
CA LEU A 25 -9.22 -3.55 -0.24
C LEU A 25 -10.58 -3.87 -0.87
N GLN A 26 -11.66 -3.23 -0.42
CA GLN A 26 -12.99 -3.37 -1.02
C GLN A 26 -12.98 -2.97 -2.50
N SER A 27 -12.26 -1.90 -2.85
CA SER A 27 -12.11 -1.47 -4.25
C SER A 27 -11.36 -2.51 -5.08
N ILE A 28 -10.33 -3.15 -4.53
CA ILE A 28 -9.64 -4.26 -5.20
C ILE A 28 -10.61 -5.40 -5.49
N HIS A 29 -11.31 -5.90 -4.47
CA HIS A 29 -12.26 -7.01 -4.61
C HIS A 29 -13.35 -6.70 -5.63
N ARG A 30 -13.90 -5.48 -5.58
CA ARG A 30 -14.91 -5.00 -6.54
C ARG A 30 -14.42 -5.08 -7.98
N ILE A 31 -13.16 -4.69 -8.26
CA ILE A 31 -12.62 -4.74 -9.61
C ILE A 31 -12.28 -6.18 -10.03
N GLN A 32 -11.83 -7.02 -9.10
CA GLN A 32 -11.54 -8.43 -9.38
C GLN A 32 -12.80 -9.19 -9.88
N GLU A 33 -14.00 -8.80 -9.44
CA GLU A 33 -15.27 -9.36 -9.90
C GLU A 33 -15.70 -8.90 -11.31
N LEU A 34 -15.08 -7.86 -11.87
CA LEU A 34 -15.48 -7.30 -13.16
C LEU A 34 -14.64 -7.90 -14.31
N PRO A 35 -15.25 -8.10 -15.50
CA PRO A 35 -14.53 -8.58 -16.69
C PRO A 35 -13.73 -7.43 -17.34
N VAL A 36 -12.72 -6.92 -16.63
CA VAL A 36 -11.88 -5.82 -17.12
C VAL A 36 -10.76 -6.37 -17.99
N GLU A 37 -10.79 -6.01 -19.28
CA GLU A 37 -9.76 -6.40 -20.26
C GLU A 37 -8.63 -5.37 -20.42
N THR A 38 -8.87 -4.13 -20.00
CA THR A 38 -7.86 -3.07 -20.04
C THR A 38 -8.02 -2.14 -18.85
N MET A 39 -6.92 -1.90 -18.16
CA MET A 39 -6.83 -1.00 -17.03
C MET A 39 -5.74 0.05 -17.28
N ILE A 40 -6.09 1.31 -17.07
CA ILE A 40 -5.22 2.46 -17.30
C ILE A 40 -4.95 3.13 -15.95
N LEU A 41 -3.67 3.21 -15.59
CA LEU A 41 -3.14 3.75 -14.35
C LEU A 41 -2.75 5.22 -14.50
N GLY A 42 -2.71 5.97 -13.40
CA GLY A 42 -2.30 7.38 -13.38
C GLY A 42 -0.78 7.57 -13.53
N HIS A 43 -0.01 6.57 -13.12
CA HIS A 43 1.44 6.52 -13.28
C HIS A 43 1.91 5.16 -13.79
N ARG A 44 3.18 5.09 -14.20
CA ARG A 44 3.83 3.81 -14.49
C ARG A 44 4.04 3.07 -13.19
N PHE A 45 3.26 2.05 -12.90
CA PHE A 45 3.37 1.27 -11.67
C PHE A 45 3.72 -0.18 -11.98
N ALA A 46 4.41 -0.84 -11.05
CA ALA A 46 4.59 -2.30 -11.05
C ALA A 46 4.84 -2.79 -9.63
N TRP A 47 4.26 -3.93 -9.25
CA TRP A 47 4.71 -4.69 -8.07
C TRP A 47 5.77 -5.72 -8.44
N SER A 48 5.71 -6.20 -9.69
CA SER A 48 6.68 -7.09 -10.29
C SER A 48 6.89 -6.72 -11.76
N GLY A 49 8.07 -6.99 -12.30
CA GLY A 49 8.39 -6.71 -13.70
C GLY A 49 8.55 -5.22 -14.03
N GLN A 50 8.18 -4.84 -15.25
CA GLN A 50 8.39 -3.48 -15.77
C GLN A 50 7.21 -2.55 -15.46
N PRO A 51 7.46 -1.31 -14.96
CA PRO A 51 6.39 -0.34 -14.72
C PRO A 51 5.62 0.08 -15.98
N GLN A 52 4.28 0.00 -15.92
CA GLN A 52 3.37 0.22 -17.05
C GLN A 52 2.25 1.21 -16.71
N PHE A 53 1.78 1.94 -17.71
CA PHE A 53 0.55 2.77 -17.62
C PHE A 53 -0.71 1.99 -17.98
N VAL A 54 -0.58 0.99 -18.85
CA VAL A 54 -1.71 0.27 -19.44
C VAL A 54 -1.48 -1.22 -19.23
N LEU A 55 -2.35 -1.83 -18.42
CA LEU A 55 -2.42 -3.27 -18.23
C LEU A 55 -3.46 -3.82 -19.19
N ARG A 56 -3.11 -4.88 -19.92
CA ARG A 56 -3.99 -5.54 -20.89
C ARG A 56 -4.13 -7.02 -20.57
N GLY A 57 -5.34 -7.54 -20.80
CA GLY A 57 -5.71 -8.91 -20.55
C GLY A 57 -6.14 -9.12 -19.11
N GLN A 58 -7.29 -9.78 -18.92
CA GLN A 58 -7.85 -10.02 -17.60
C GLN A 58 -6.87 -10.70 -16.63
N ALA A 59 -6.12 -11.73 -17.06
CA ALA A 59 -5.18 -12.43 -16.20
C ALA A 59 -4.09 -11.53 -15.60
N HIS A 60 -3.57 -10.60 -16.40
CA HIS A 60 -2.54 -9.66 -15.96
C HIS A 60 -3.09 -8.62 -14.99
N ILE A 61 -4.29 -8.08 -15.26
CA ILE A 61 -4.98 -7.15 -14.37
C ILE A 61 -5.27 -7.81 -13.02
N GLN A 62 -5.75 -9.05 -13.05
CA GLN A 62 -6.04 -9.82 -11.84
C GLN A 62 -4.77 -10.10 -11.02
N GLN A 63 -3.63 -10.37 -11.67
CA GLN A 63 -2.35 -10.50 -10.97
C GLN A 63 -1.94 -9.18 -10.32
N TYR A 64 -2.00 -8.07 -11.05
CA TYR A 64 -1.66 -6.75 -10.51
C TYR A 64 -2.52 -6.37 -9.29
N LEU A 65 -3.82 -6.68 -9.32
CA LEU A 65 -4.74 -6.45 -8.21
C LEU A 65 -4.42 -7.33 -6.99
N ARG A 66 -4.04 -8.60 -7.20
CA ARG A 66 -3.56 -9.47 -6.11
C ARG A 66 -2.27 -8.93 -5.48
N ASP A 67 -1.35 -8.43 -6.30
CA ASP A 67 -0.11 -7.83 -5.79
C ASP A 67 -0.41 -6.55 -4.96
N CYS A 68 -1.38 -5.73 -5.40
CA CYS A 68 -1.86 -4.56 -4.65
C CYS A 68 -2.45 -4.95 -3.28
N GLU A 69 -3.25 -6.01 -3.24
CA GLU A 69 -3.86 -6.54 -2.02
C GLU A 69 -2.82 -7.10 -1.05
N HIS A 70 -1.86 -7.87 -1.58
CA HIS A 70 -0.74 -8.41 -0.83
C HIS A 70 0.07 -7.29 -0.16
N ALA A 71 0.41 -6.26 -0.93
CA ALA A 71 1.13 -5.10 -0.41
C ALA A 71 0.35 -4.36 0.68
N ALA A 72 -0.95 -4.12 0.50
CA ALA A 72 -1.79 -3.49 1.51
C ALA A 72 -1.85 -4.31 2.81
N THR A 73 -1.91 -5.64 2.70
CA THR A 73 -1.92 -6.55 3.84
C THR A 73 -0.60 -6.49 4.61
N LYS A 74 0.54 -6.43 3.91
CA LYS A 74 1.86 -6.27 4.52
C LYS A 74 2.00 -4.94 5.26
N VAL A 75 1.56 -3.84 4.65
CA VAL A 75 1.53 -2.53 5.32
C VAL A 75 0.69 -2.60 6.59
N ALA A 76 -0.50 -3.19 6.53
CA ALA A 76 -1.35 -3.31 7.71
C ALA A 76 -0.73 -4.16 8.83
N ALA A 77 -0.07 -5.27 8.48
CA ALA A 77 0.62 -6.12 9.43
C ALA A 77 1.81 -5.40 10.10
N ALA A 78 2.63 -4.70 9.31
CA ALA A 78 3.76 -3.91 9.80
C ALA A 78 3.31 -2.81 10.77
N ILE A 79 2.19 -2.12 10.48
CA ILE A 79 1.63 -1.07 11.36
C ILE A 79 1.21 -1.65 12.71
N ARG A 80 0.51 -2.80 12.73
CA ARG A 80 0.09 -3.44 13.99
C ARG A 80 1.31 -3.87 14.81
N GLN A 81 2.26 -4.55 14.17
CA GLN A 81 3.47 -5.00 14.84
C GLN A 81 4.28 -3.83 15.41
N ALA A 82 4.40 -2.73 14.66
CA ALA A 82 5.04 -1.52 15.13
C ALA A 82 4.31 -0.92 16.35
N ALA A 83 2.98 -0.81 16.29
CA ALA A 83 2.17 -0.30 17.40
C ALA A 83 2.31 -1.12 18.70
N ASP A 84 2.39 -2.45 18.59
CA ASP A 84 2.57 -3.34 19.74
C ASP A 84 3.98 -3.24 20.34
N SER A 85 4.98 -2.93 19.51
CA SER A 85 6.38 -2.81 19.94
C SER A 85 6.77 -1.43 20.48
N CYS A 86 5.97 -0.39 20.20
CA CYS A 86 6.31 0.99 20.48
C CYS A 86 5.80 1.48 21.85
N PRO A 87 6.69 1.80 22.80
CA PRO A 87 6.30 2.25 24.14
C PRO A 87 5.43 3.50 24.09
N GLY A 88 4.30 3.47 24.80
CA GLY A 88 3.37 4.60 24.89
C GLY A 88 2.73 5.00 23.55
N GLN A 89 2.85 4.15 22.52
CA GLN A 89 2.29 4.37 21.18
C GLN A 89 2.69 5.73 20.59
N SER A 90 3.97 6.10 20.73
CA SER A 90 4.54 7.26 20.06
C SER A 90 4.40 7.13 18.55
N TYR A 91 3.78 8.10 17.89
CA TYR A 91 3.60 8.13 16.45
C TYR A 91 4.93 7.98 15.71
N HIS A 92 5.97 8.69 16.17
CA HIS A 92 7.30 8.63 15.56
C HIS A 92 7.90 7.23 15.68
N CYS A 93 7.76 6.56 16.83
CA CYS A 93 8.21 5.17 16.97
C CYS A 93 7.45 4.26 16.01
N ILE A 94 6.13 4.35 15.99
CA ILE A 94 5.27 3.50 15.14
C ILE A 94 5.64 3.67 13.67
N LEU A 95 5.84 4.92 13.22
CA LEU A 95 6.29 5.23 11.87
C LEU A 95 7.61 4.52 11.59
N GLU A 96 8.69 4.85 12.29
CA GLU A 96 10.03 4.30 12.03
C GLU A 96 10.07 2.77 12.09
N THR A 97 9.40 2.16 13.08
CA THR A 97 9.35 0.70 13.17
C THR A 97 8.55 0.08 12.03
N THR A 98 7.43 0.69 11.60
CA THR A 98 6.69 0.22 10.41
C THR A 98 7.60 0.25 9.18
N LEU A 99 8.42 1.30 9.03
CA LEU A 99 9.33 1.43 7.89
C LEU A 99 10.39 0.35 7.90
N GLN A 100 10.98 0.10 9.08
CA GLN A 100 11.99 -0.92 9.22
C GLN A 100 11.43 -2.30 8.88
N LEU A 101 10.23 -2.63 9.38
CA LEU A 101 9.56 -3.89 9.07
C LEU A 101 9.28 -4.04 7.57
N LEU A 102 8.85 -2.98 6.89
CA LEU A 102 8.60 -3.02 5.44
C LEU A 102 9.89 -3.09 4.62
N ARG A 103 11.01 -2.51 5.08
CA ARG A 103 12.33 -2.62 4.42
C ARG A 103 12.91 -4.03 4.54
N ASP A 104 12.68 -4.67 5.68
CA ASP A 104 13.19 -6.01 5.97
C ASP A 104 12.32 -7.11 5.36
N ASP A 105 11.15 -6.76 4.82
CA ASP A 105 10.25 -7.71 4.17
C ASP A 105 10.74 -8.03 2.73
N PRO A 106 11.15 -9.28 2.45
CA PRO A 106 11.73 -9.67 1.17
C PRO A 106 10.74 -9.63 -0.01
N ASP A 107 9.43 -9.70 0.26
CA ASP A 107 8.41 -9.55 -0.78
C ASP A 107 7.68 -8.21 -0.69
N TYR A 108 8.23 -7.22 0.03
CA TYR A 108 7.85 -5.83 -0.14
C TYR A 108 8.92 -5.13 -0.99
N PRO A 109 8.67 -4.93 -2.29
CA PRO A 109 9.71 -4.49 -3.24
C PRO A 109 10.19 -3.05 -3.02
N ALA A 110 9.59 -2.31 -2.10
CA ALA A 110 9.98 -0.95 -1.79
C ALA A 110 11.07 -0.93 -0.72
N ASN A 111 12.15 -0.19 -0.98
CA ASN A 111 13.04 0.31 0.07
C ASN A 111 12.64 1.77 0.36
N PRO A 112 11.56 2.01 1.12
CA PRO A 112 11.03 3.34 1.26
C PRO A 112 12.04 4.23 2.00
N ARG A 113 12.40 5.37 1.40
CA ARG A 113 13.18 6.41 2.10
C ARG A 113 12.24 7.21 3.00
N SER A 114 12.75 7.69 4.13
CA SER A 114 11.97 8.50 5.09
C SER A 114 11.31 9.72 4.44
N GLU A 115 11.95 10.32 3.43
CA GLU A 115 11.46 11.49 2.68
C GLU A 115 10.25 11.19 1.79
N GLU A 116 10.16 9.97 1.24
CA GLU A 116 9.06 9.51 0.38
C GLU A 116 7.80 9.18 1.21
N LEU A 117 7.95 9.08 2.53
CA LEU A 117 6.88 8.81 3.49
C LEU A 117 6.30 10.05 4.14
N ALA A 118 6.87 11.24 3.94
CA ALA A 118 6.18 12.50 4.24
C ALA A 118 4.78 12.53 3.60
N TRP A 119 4.62 11.81 2.47
CA TRP A 119 3.38 11.59 1.74
C TRP A 119 2.50 10.45 2.32
N GLY A 120 3.09 9.50 3.05
CA GLY A 120 2.43 8.35 3.69
C GLY A 120 1.89 8.60 5.11
N HIS A 121 2.14 9.76 5.72
CA HIS A 121 1.61 10.11 7.06
C HIS A 121 0.08 9.98 7.11
N GLY A 122 -0.61 10.44 6.06
CA GLY A 122 -2.07 10.33 5.97
C GLY A 122 -2.54 8.87 5.99
N SER A 123 -1.85 8.00 5.25
CA SER A 123 -2.13 6.56 5.19
C SER A 123 -1.89 5.88 6.54
N LEU A 124 -0.78 6.20 7.23
CA LEU A 124 -0.48 5.65 8.54
C LEU A 124 -1.52 6.09 9.59
N ILE A 125 -1.81 7.39 9.67
CA ILE A 125 -2.82 7.94 10.60
C ILE A 125 -4.17 7.29 10.36
N SER A 126 -4.59 7.19 9.10
CA SER A 126 -5.88 6.60 8.75
C SER A 126 -5.93 5.12 9.09
N SER A 127 -4.84 4.38 8.85
CA SER A 127 -4.71 2.98 9.23
C SER A 127 -4.81 2.79 10.74
N LEU A 128 -4.07 3.58 11.53
CA LEU A 128 -4.09 3.51 12.99
C LEU A 128 -5.50 3.78 13.55
N ARG A 129 -6.18 4.81 13.01
CA ARG A 129 -7.56 5.12 13.39
C ARG A 129 -8.54 3.99 13.06
N GLU A 130 -8.45 3.45 11.86
CA GLU A 130 -9.34 2.37 11.40
C GLU A 130 -9.11 1.07 12.19
N MET A 131 -7.87 0.79 12.58
CA MET A 131 -7.52 -0.35 13.42
C MET A 131 -7.87 -0.13 14.90
N GLY A 132 -8.31 1.06 15.30
CA GLY A 132 -8.58 1.39 16.70
C GLY A 132 -7.31 1.48 17.57
N ILE A 133 -6.16 1.72 16.96
CA ILE A 133 -4.87 1.81 17.64
C ILE A 133 -4.67 3.25 18.12
N PRO A 134 -4.58 3.50 19.44
CA PRO A 134 -4.25 4.83 19.94
C PRO A 134 -2.82 5.21 19.55
N PHE A 135 -2.56 6.49 19.36
CA PHE A 135 -1.20 7.00 19.18
C PHE A 135 -1.08 8.43 19.70
N ARG A 136 0.13 8.81 20.10
CA ARG A 136 0.46 10.16 20.58
C ARG A 136 1.36 10.84 19.56
N HIS A 137 1.02 12.08 19.20
CA HIS A 137 1.85 12.93 18.35
C HIS A 137 3.11 13.38 19.05
#